data_AF-A0A1I0NUI7-F1
#
_entry.id   AF-A0A1I0NUI7-F1
#
_cell.length_a   1.000
_cell.length_b   1.000
_cell.length_c   1.000
_cell.angle_alpha   90.00
_cell.angle_beta   90.00
_cell.angle_gamma   90.00
#
_symmetry.space_group_name_H-M   'P 1'
#
loop_
_entity.id
_entity.type
_entity.pdbx_description
1 polymer ?
#
loop_
_entity_poly.entity_id
_entity_poly.type
_entity_poly.pdbx_seq_one_letter_code
_entity_poly.pdbx_strand_id
1 'polypeptide(L)'
;MKDMSKVASLILCASFMMSICSCEAMQRQPKETEDLTKPVVDLADDLGRHIVNLDYGSIRNMSTEGDEDLETIMNDLEYTGNYNEGARKEISKTLECKTLEDTAEVSEDGDEASIDVHFDYVDYEKLISDDILYVGMTPFTDALAACTDRIEVTLTFEFEKDENGKMLLTNIGVIKDLFPYASADFNFAESLDTYIGELTFSGERYDNLERTYRDTTYIDCAAQVLGDGQSLTWDYRLKVEVGGEVIYESDLISESNPIYIGESYPDADDITDEILPDGEYTVSLETEGGLVLASGTVTVTHTEETEPVNYEYYCPEGNSTILPGTSYNVTLDDGLEFRDADYETVQGIMENGNPNHIVVHADDGLYGDEGFSAQYIPDAHSVDDPAAQAVLQENVDHTIEWLGEGFPNRVIETRDVTIGDQTFQITMIDQGESAQGLNWAWGYMLIEQNGVVYLIYIDGCNIDDIMLKTGMITVVESDPRI
;
A
#
# COMPACT_ATOMS: atom_id res chain seq x y z
N MET A 1 25.59 24.60 33.86
CA MET A 1 26.70 23.65 34.13
C MET A 1 27.85 23.78 33.12
N LYS A 2 28.17 24.98 32.60
CA LYS A 2 29.21 25.20 31.58
C LYS A 2 30.60 25.60 32.13
N ASP A 3 30.72 25.82 33.44
CA ASP A 3 31.97 26.27 34.06
C ASP A 3 32.75 25.18 34.81
N MET A 4 32.21 23.96 34.93
CA MET A 4 32.90 22.84 35.59
C MET A 4 33.81 22.03 34.65
N SER A 5 33.61 22.04 33.32
CA SER A 5 34.47 21.28 32.39
C SER A 5 35.85 21.90 32.18
N LYS A 6 35.96 23.24 32.28
CA LYS A 6 37.25 23.95 32.15
C LYS A 6 38.19 23.73 33.34
N VAL A 7 37.64 23.39 34.51
CA VAL A 7 38.43 23.08 35.72
C VAL A 7 38.92 21.64 35.71
N ALA A 8 38.14 20.70 35.14
CA ALA A 8 38.54 19.30 35.01
C ALA A 8 39.70 19.11 34.00
N SER A 9 39.67 19.80 32.85
CA SER A 9 40.75 19.75 31.84
C SER A 9 42.07 20.32 32.36
N LEU A 10 42.02 21.39 33.18
CA LEU A 10 43.21 21.96 33.82
C LEU A 10 43.79 21.08 34.93
N ILE A 11 42.96 20.25 35.58
CA ILE A 11 43.41 19.28 36.60
C ILE A 11 44.05 18.05 35.94
N LEU A 12 43.59 17.62 34.76
CA LEU A 12 44.23 16.55 33.98
C LEU A 12 45.61 16.98 33.45
N CYS A 13 45.75 18.20 32.93
CA CYS A 13 47.06 18.75 32.52
C CYS A 13 48.02 18.96 33.71
N ALA A 14 47.51 19.26 34.91
CA ALA A 14 48.32 19.37 36.13
C ALA A 14 48.74 18.00 36.70
N SER A 15 47.99 16.93 36.40
CA SER A 15 48.30 15.56 36.82
C SER A 15 49.44 14.96 36.00
N PHE A 16 49.50 15.25 34.70
CA PHE A 16 50.64 14.90 33.84
C PHE A 16 51.94 15.62 34.25
N MET A 17 51.88 16.87 34.75
CA MET A 17 53.09 17.58 35.20
C MET A 17 53.61 17.15 36.59
N MET A 18 52.77 16.59 37.46
CA MET A 18 53.20 16.17 38.81
C MET A 18 53.76 14.74 38.89
N SER A 19 53.58 13.90 37.86
CA SER A 19 54.28 12.61 37.75
C SER A 19 55.74 12.72 37.28
N ILE A 20 56.17 13.89 36.78
CA ILE A 20 57.55 14.13 36.28
C ILE A 20 58.54 14.39 37.44
N CYS A 21 58.08 14.47 38.70
CA CYS A 21 58.93 14.84 39.84
C CYS A 21 59.30 13.67 40.78
N SER A 22 59.18 12.40 40.36
CA SER A 22 59.57 11.27 41.22
C SER A 22 60.39 10.19 40.51
N CYS A 23 61.41 10.58 39.75
CA CYS A 23 62.52 9.68 39.40
C CYS A 23 63.87 10.43 39.35
N GLU A 24 64.12 11.31 40.31
CA GLU A 24 65.44 11.93 40.52
C GLU A 24 66.34 11.08 41.46
N ALA A 25 66.21 9.75 41.40
CA ALA A 25 66.93 8.82 42.26
C ALA A 25 67.49 7.61 41.51
N MET A 26 68.04 7.80 40.31
CA MET A 26 68.92 6.81 39.71
C MET A 26 69.97 7.45 38.79
N GLN A 27 70.71 8.43 39.33
CA GLN A 27 71.99 8.86 38.76
C GLN A 27 73.02 7.73 38.86
N ARG A 28 73.13 6.91 37.81
CA ARG A 28 74.39 6.29 37.40
C ARG A 28 74.83 6.91 36.09
N GLN A 29 76.09 7.30 36.05
CA GLN A 29 76.72 8.08 34.99
C GLN A 29 76.52 7.47 33.58
N PRO A 30 76.38 8.32 32.55
CA PRO A 30 76.29 7.88 31.17
C PRO A 30 77.69 7.44 30.71
N LYS A 31 77.83 6.15 30.39
CA LYS A 31 78.73 5.77 29.30
C LYS A 31 77.98 6.03 28.01
N GLU A 32 78.71 6.33 26.95
CA GLU A 32 78.23 6.55 25.57
C GLU A 32 77.53 5.31 25.00
N THR A 33 76.42 4.88 25.60
CA THR A 33 75.38 4.14 24.89
C THR A 33 74.76 5.16 23.96
N GLU A 34 74.98 4.98 22.65
CA GLU A 34 74.07 5.46 21.62
C GLU A 34 72.65 5.34 22.13
N ASP A 35 71.82 6.37 21.95
CA ASP A 35 70.46 6.40 22.46
C ASP A 35 69.63 5.29 21.76
N LEU A 36 69.73 4.06 22.27
CA LEU A 36 69.14 2.85 21.69
C LEU A 36 67.61 2.93 21.65
N THR A 37 67.04 3.89 22.37
CA THR A 37 65.60 4.21 22.37
C THR A 37 65.16 4.84 21.05
N LYS A 38 65.99 5.69 20.42
CA LYS A 38 65.61 6.44 19.23
C LYS A 38 65.24 5.56 18.04
N PRO A 39 66.01 4.50 17.68
CA PRO A 39 65.61 3.57 16.63
C PRO A 39 64.26 2.88 16.90
N VAL A 40 63.92 2.62 18.17
CA VAL A 40 62.65 1.99 18.56
C VAL A 40 61.50 2.98 18.42
N VAL A 41 61.70 4.25 18.82
CA VAL A 41 60.75 5.34 18.61
C VAL A 41 60.47 5.54 17.11
N ASP A 42 61.52 5.65 16.29
CA ASP A 42 61.37 5.82 14.83
C ASP A 42 60.62 4.62 14.22
N LEU A 43 60.88 3.39 14.69
CA LEU A 43 60.20 2.18 14.24
C LEU A 43 58.71 2.16 14.63
N ALA A 44 58.38 2.59 15.84
CA ALA A 44 57.01 2.68 16.33
C ALA A 44 56.21 3.79 15.63
N ASP A 45 56.85 4.93 15.33
CA ASP A 45 56.27 5.98 14.49
C ASP A 45 55.96 5.46 13.08
N ASP A 46 56.91 4.74 12.47
CA ASP A 46 56.70 4.12 11.16
C ASP A 46 55.54 3.12 11.20
N LEU A 47 55.50 2.25 12.22
CA LEU A 47 54.43 1.27 12.42
C LEU A 47 53.07 1.96 12.61
N GLY A 48 52.99 2.97 13.46
CA GLY A 48 51.78 3.75 13.71
C GLY A 48 51.24 4.40 12.43
N ARG A 49 52.11 4.95 11.59
CA ARG A 49 51.70 5.47 10.28
C ARG A 49 51.17 4.39 9.36
N HIS A 50 51.74 3.20 9.34
CA HIS A 50 51.22 2.10 8.52
C HIS A 50 49.87 1.60 9.03
N ILE A 51 49.65 1.57 10.36
CA ILE A 51 48.36 1.24 10.98
C ILE A 51 47.29 2.25 10.58
N VAL A 52 47.57 3.56 10.72
CA VAL A 52 46.65 4.64 10.31
C VAL A 52 46.30 4.57 8.83
N ASN A 53 47.24 4.17 7.98
CA ASN A 53 47.03 4.02 6.54
C ASN A 53 46.44 2.66 6.13
N LEU A 54 46.12 1.77 7.08
CA LEU A 54 45.63 0.40 6.83
C LEU A 54 46.56 -0.45 5.94
N ASP A 55 47.87 -0.18 5.95
CA ASP A 55 48.86 -0.84 5.10
C ASP A 55 49.39 -2.13 5.76
N TYR A 56 48.57 -3.18 5.73
CA TYR A 56 48.92 -4.49 6.31
C TYR A 56 50.22 -5.05 5.72
N GLY A 57 50.49 -4.82 4.43
CA GLY A 57 51.70 -5.30 3.77
C GLY A 57 52.98 -4.76 4.42
N SER A 58 53.01 -3.46 4.75
CA SER A 58 54.13 -2.85 5.46
C SER A 58 54.19 -3.29 6.92
N ILE A 59 53.07 -3.38 7.63
CA ILE A 59 53.00 -3.87 9.02
C ILE A 59 53.58 -5.28 9.13
N ARG A 60 53.18 -6.18 8.23
CA ARG A 60 53.69 -7.56 8.17
C ARG A 60 55.21 -7.59 7.91
N ASN A 61 55.74 -6.71 7.07
CA ASN A 61 57.19 -6.63 6.80
C ASN A 61 58.01 -6.07 7.99
N MET A 62 57.33 -5.45 8.96
CA MET A 62 57.88 -4.97 10.22
C MET A 62 57.69 -5.96 11.36
N SER A 63 57.05 -7.11 11.10
CA SER A 63 56.70 -8.11 12.11
C SER A 63 57.46 -9.42 11.90
N THR A 64 57.57 -10.20 12.97
CA THR A 64 58.19 -11.55 12.94
C THR A 64 57.31 -12.57 12.21
N GLU A 65 55.99 -12.42 12.32
CA GLU A 65 54.98 -13.21 11.64
C GLU A 65 53.82 -12.33 11.14
N GLY A 66 52.96 -12.90 10.30
CA GLY A 66 51.72 -12.25 9.86
C GLY A 66 50.55 -12.65 10.77
N ASP A 67 49.45 -11.92 10.64
CA ASP A 67 48.20 -12.18 11.35
C ASP A 67 47.03 -12.16 10.36
N GLU A 68 46.44 -13.33 10.10
CA GLU A 68 45.40 -13.51 9.08
C GLU A 68 44.10 -12.75 9.43
N ASP A 69 43.78 -12.62 10.72
CA ASP A 69 42.59 -11.87 11.15
C ASP A 69 42.80 -10.36 10.92
N LEU A 70 44.00 -9.86 11.23
CA LEU A 70 44.33 -8.45 11.02
C LEU A 70 44.34 -8.10 9.53
N GLU A 71 44.90 -9.00 8.70
CA GLU A 71 44.86 -8.89 7.23
C GLU A 71 43.42 -8.77 6.73
N THR A 72 42.53 -9.64 7.23
CA THR A 72 41.11 -9.64 6.86
C THR A 72 40.44 -8.33 7.27
N ILE A 73 40.62 -7.89 8.52
CA ILE A 73 40.06 -6.65 9.04
C ILE A 73 40.50 -5.44 8.19
N MET A 74 41.79 -5.30 7.91
CA MET A 74 42.30 -4.16 7.14
C MET A 74 41.81 -4.18 5.69
N ASN A 75 41.76 -5.35 5.06
CA ASN A 75 41.22 -5.50 3.70
C ASN A 75 39.73 -5.13 3.62
N ASP A 76 38.93 -5.55 4.61
CA ASP A 76 37.49 -5.22 4.68
C ASP A 76 37.26 -3.71 4.86
N LEU A 77 38.15 -3.01 5.58
CA LEU A 77 38.12 -1.56 5.75
C LEU A 77 38.56 -0.78 4.49
N GLU A 78 39.31 -1.40 3.58
CA GLU A 78 39.66 -0.77 2.31
C GLU A 78 38.55 -0.91 1.25
N TYR A 79 37.75 -1.98 1.33
CA TYR A 79 36.68 -2.30 0.39
C TYR A 79 35.45 -1.38 0.57
N THR A 80 34.72 -1.12 -0.53
CA THR A 80 33.52 -0.25 -0.53
C THR A 80 32.44 -0.86 -1.42
N GLY A 81 32.02 -2.09 -1.11
CA GLY A 81 30.96 -2.80 -1.81
C GLY A 81 29.55 -2.44 -1.35
N ASN A 82 29.39 -1.99 -0.10
CA ASN A 82 28.11 -1.51 0.44
C ASN A 82 28.28 -0.29 1.38
N TYR A 83 27.16 0.27 1.86
CA TYR A 83 27.17 1.44 2.74
C TYR A 83 27.81 1.16 4.11
N ASN A 84 27.63 -0.04 4.66
CA ASN A 84 28.25 -0.43 5.93
C ASN A 84 29.78 -0.47 5.85
N GLU A 85 30.32 -1.06 4.81
CA GLU A 85 31.77 -1.06 4.53
C GLU A 85 32.27 0.37 4.32
N GLY A 86 31.52 1.20 3.57
CA GLY A 86 31.77 2.62 3.43
C GLY A 86 31.85 3.35 4.78
N ALA A 87 30.89 3.11 5.67
CA ALA A 87 30.83 3.71 7.01
C ALA A 87 32.05 3.35 7.86
N ARG A 88 32.43 2.07 7.90
CA ARG A 88 33.61 1.59 8.63
C ARG A 88 34.90 2.22 8.11
N LYS A 89 35.01 2.41 6.79
CA LYS A 89 36.11 3.12 6.15
C LYS A 89 36.15 4.61 6.48
N GLU A 90 34.99 5.27 6.58
CA GLU A 90 34.97 6.67 7.02
C GLU A 90 35.38 6.82 8.49
N ILE A 91 35.01 5.87 9.35
CA ILE A 91 35.48 5.83 10.75
C ILE A 91 36.99 5.63 10.80
N SER A 92 37.55 4.70 10.02
CA SER A 92 38.99 4.41 10.03
C SER A 92 39.84 5.61 9.61
N LYS A 93 39.33 6.49 8.73
CA LYS A 93 40.01 7.74 8.35
C LYS A 93 40.15 8.74 9.50
N THR A 94 39.40 8.56 10.59
CA THR A 94 39.49 9.41 11.79
C THR A 94 40.56 8.92 12.78
N LEU A 95 41.21 7.77 12.49
CA LEU A 95 42.27 7.21 13.29
C LEU A 95 43.52 8.09 13.21
N GLU A 96 43.99 8.56 14.36
CA GLU A 96 45.27 9.24 14.50
C GLU A 96 46.15 8.44 15.47
N CYS A 97 47.47 8.62 15.37
CA CYS A 97 48.43 7.94 16.23
C CYS A 97 49.49 8.91 16.75
N LYS A 98 50.00 8.62 17.94
CA LYS A 98 51.11 9.33 18.57
C LYS A 98 51.94 8.37 19.43
N THR A 99 53.20 8.20 19.06
CA THR A 99 54.17 7.43 19.86
C THR A 99 54.50 8.15 21.16
N LEU A 100 54.51 7.42 22.27
CA LEU A 100 54.85 7.94 23.59
C LEU A 100 56.34 7.69 23.85
N GLU A 101 57.19 8.59 23.34
CA GLU A 101 58.66 8.43 23.35
C GLU A 101 59.25 8.13 24.74
N ASP A 102 58.62 8.62 25.81
CA ASP A 102 59.05 8.44 27.20
C ASP A 102 58.74 7.05 27.79
N THR A 103 57.99 6.22 27.05
CA THR A 103 57.66 4.84 27.42
C THR A 103 58.60 3.81 26.80
N ALA A 104 59.56 4.24 25.98
CA ALA A 104 60.48 3.34 25.31
C ALA A 104 61.40 2.62 26.32
N GLU A 105 61.26 1.29 26.40
CA GLU A 105 62.12 0.42 27.20
C GLU A 105 62.97 -0.45 26.27
N VAL A 106 64.28 -0.51 26.50
CA VAL A 106 65.22 -1.32 25.73
C VAL A 106 66.03 -2.19 26.70
N SER A 107 66.18 -3.47 26.39
CA SER A 107 66.94 -4.42 27.22
C SER A 107 68.42 -4.04 27.33
N GLU A 108 69.14 -4.55 28.34
CA GLU A 108 70.56 -4.23 28.56
C GLU A 108 71.48 -4.63 27.39
N ASP A 109 71.14 -5.71 26.68
CA ASP A 109 71.80 -6.18 25.45
C ASP A 109 71.24 -5.51 24.18
N GLY A 110 70.10 -4.82 24.31
CA GLY A 110 69.38 -4.13 23.26
C GLY A 110 68.73 -5.05 22.26
N ASP A 111 68.52 -6.33 22.59
CA ASP A 111 67.91 -7.33 21.72
C ASP A 111 66.38 -7.35 21.81
N GLU A 112 65.82 -6.80 22.90
CA GLU A 112 64.37 -6.61 23.10
C GLU A 112 64.07 -5.12 23.34
N ALA A 113 62.93 -4.67 22.84
CA ALA A 113 62.42 -3.33 23.12
C ALA A 113 60.89 -3.30 23.22
N SER A 114 60.35 -2.36 23.98
CA SER A 114 58.92 -2.08 24.00
C SER A 114 58.64 -0.59 24.03
N ILE A 115 57.49 -0.17 23.51
CA ILE A 115 57.07 1.23 23.49
C ILE A 115 55.55 1.31 23.35
N ASP A 116 54.96 2.28 24.05
CA ASP A 116 53.54 2.56 23.96
C ASP A 116 53.24 3.54 22.82
N VAL A 117 52.21 3.22 22.04
CA VAL A 117 51.66 4.10 21.02
C VAL A 117 50.20 4.38 21.36
N HIS A 118 49.88 5.67 21.44
CA HIS A 118 48.53 6.15 21.66
C HIS A 118 47.81 6.32 20.33
N PHE A 119 46.65 5.71 20.20
CA PHE A 119 45.74 5.83 19.08
C PHE A 119 44.45 6.46 19.56
N ASP A 120 43.83 7.23 18.68
CA ASP A 120 42.50 7.75 18.92
C ASP A 120 41.69 7.84 17.63
N TYR A 121 40.38 7.72 17.75
CA TYR A 121 39.45 7.84 16.62
C TYR A 121 38.10 8.35 17.12
N VAL A 122 37.24 8.78 16.20
CA VAL A 122 35.92 9.33 16.56
C VAL A 122 35.05 8.25 17.23
N ASP A 123 34.43 8.60 18.35
CA ASP A 123 33.44 7.75 19.01
C ASP A 123 32.16 7.65 18.18
N TYR A 124 32.03 6.53 17.47
CA TYR A 124 30.94 6.22 16.55
C TYR A 124 29.75 5.53 17.23
N GLU A 125 29.82 5.20 18.52
CA GLU A 125 28.78 4.37 19.17
C GLU A 125 27.40 5.02 19.11
N LYS A 126 27.34 6.36 19.12
CA LYS A 126 26.07 7.11 18.99
C LYS A 126 25.42 7.01 17.61
N LEU A 127 26.18 6.58 16.60
CA LEU A 127 25.70 6.36 15.23
C LEU A 127 25.11 4.95 15.07
N ILE A 128 25.35 4.06 16.03
CA ILE A 128 24.79 2.71 16.09
C ILE A 128 23.55 2.78 16.98
N SER A 129 22.45 3.22 16.39
CA SER A 129 21.16 3.30 17.05
C SER A 129 20.09 2.85 16.09
N ASP A 130 19.22 1.93 16.54
CA ASP A 130 18.09 1.44 15.75
C ASP A 130 17.17 2.60 15.31
N ASP A 131 17.09 3.65 16.14
CA ASP A 131 16.29 4.85 15.86
C ASP A 131 16.89 5.79 14.78
N ILE A 132 18.09 5.50 14.26
CA ILE A 132 18.74 6.33 13.24
C ILE A 132 18.80 5.55 11.93
N LEU A 133 18.15 6.08 10.90
CA LEU A 133 18.17 5.50 9.55
C LEU A 133 18.88 6.45 8.58
N TYR A 134 19.98 5.99 8.00
CA TYR A 134 20.77 6.78 7.07
C TYR A 134 20.34 6.56 5.61
N VAL A 135 19.83 7.60 4.96
CA VAL A 135 19.52 7.58 3.52
C VAL A 135 20.81 7.84 2.72
N GLY A 136 21.63 6.80 2.62
CA GLY A 136 22.94 6.82 1.95
C GLY A 136 24.09 7.36 2.80
N MET A 137 25.27 7.48 2.20
CA MET A 137 26.52 7.80 2.91
C MET A 137 26.63 9.25 3.39
N THR A 138 26.05 10.22 2.68
CA THR A 138 26.25 11.64 2.99
C THR A 138 25.73 12.00 4.40
N PRO A 139 24.48 11.64 4.77
CA PRO A 139 23.99 11.87 6.14
C PRO A 139 24.84 11.19 7.21
N PHE A 140 25.35 9.99 6.92
CA PHE A 140 26.26 9.28 7.83
C PHE A 140 27.56 10.05 8.05
N THR A 141 28.21 10.51 6.98
CA THR A 141 29.46 11.27 7.08
C THR A 141 29.29 12.59 7.81
N ASP A 142 28.15 13.27 7.62
CA ASP A 142 27.85 14.51 8.32
C ASP A 142 27.64 14.25 9.83
N ALA A 143 26.96 13.16 10.18
CA ALA A 143 26.77 12.75 11.57
C ALA A 143 28.10 12.37 12.24
N LEU A 144 28.96 11.61 11.54
CA LEU A 144 30.30 11.26 12.01
C LEU A 144 31.17 12.51 12.24
N ALA A 145 31.15 13.46 11.31
CA ALA A 145 31.89 14.72 11.44
C ALA A 145 31.39 15.61 12.60
N ALA A 146 30.13 15.44 13.02
CA ALA A 146 29.55 16.14 14.16
C ALA A 146 29.90 15.50 15.51
N CYS A 147 30.43 14.27 15.53
CA CYS A 147 30.89 13.61 16.75
C CYS A 147 32.19 14.24 17.26
N THR A 148 32.17 14.75 18.49
CA THR A 148 33.34 15.38 19.14
C THR A 148 34.05 14.46 20.12
N ASP A 149 33.39 13.39 20.54
CA ASP A 149 33.95 12.43 21.50
C ASP A 149 34.92 11.50 20.78
N ARG A 150 35.95 11.05 21.50
CA ARG A 150 37.07 10.27 20.97
C ARG A 150 37.24 9.00 21.80
N ILE A 151 37.47 7.88 21.13
CA ILE A 151 37.92 6.66 21.78
C ILE A 151 39.44 6.68 21.75
N GLU A 152 40.06 6.53 22.92
CA GLU A 152 41.50 6.53 23.11
C GLU A 152 41.96 5.12 23.47
N VAL A 153 42.93 4.58 22.71
CA VAL A 153 43.50 3.25 22.92
C VAL A 153 45.02 3.36 22.95
N THR A 154 45.65 2.83 24.00
CA THR A 154 47.11 2.72 24.07
C THR A 154 47.51 1.27 23.90
N LEU A 155 48.35 0.99 22.91
CA LEU A 155 48.92 -0.33 22.65
C LEU A 155 50.41 -0.30 22.96
N THR A 156 50.89 -1.33 23.66
CA THR A 156 52.32 -1.58 23.87
C THR A 156 52.83 -2.47 22.74
N PHE A 157 53.75 -1.96 21.92
CA PHE A 157 54.40 -2.75 20.88
C PHE A 157 55.69 -3.35 21.41
N GLU A 158 55.86 -4.65 21.21
CA GLU A 158 57.04 -5.42 21.62
C GLU A 158 57.86 -5.78 20.39
N PHE A 159 59.17 -5.53 20.45
CA PHE A 159 60.11 -5.74 19.36
C PHE A 159 61.25 -6.65 19.82
N GLU A 160 61.71 -7.52 18.93
CA GLU A 160 62.87 -8.38 19.13
C GLU A 160 63.79 -8.31 17.90
N LYS A 161 65.11 -8.35 18.09
CA LYS A 161 66.06 -8.44 16.99
C LYS A 161 66.04 -9.82 16.34
N ASP A 162 65.93 -9.86 15.02
CA ASP A 162 66.13 -11.07 14.23
C ASP A 162 67.62 -11.50 14.13
N GLU A 163 67.88 -12.63 13.47
CA GLU A 163 69.24 -13.13 13.22
C GLU A 163 70.13 -12.16 12.40
N ASN A 164 69.52 -11.19 11.71
CA ASN A 164 70.20 -10.16 10.92
C ASN A 164 70.38 -8.84 11.69
N GLY A 165 69.94 -8.78 12.95
CA GLY A 165 70.00 -7.61 13.81
C GLY A 165 68.92 -6.56 13.53
N LYS A 166 67.85 -6.89 12.80
CA LYS A 166 66.69 -6.01 12.55
C LYS A 166 65.66 -6.21 13.66
N MET A 167 65.21 -5.11 14.28
CA MET A 167 64.07 -5.12 15.21
C MET A 167 62.77 -5.42 14.46
N LEU A 168 62.01 -6.40 14.92
CA LEU A 168 60.72 -6.82 14.36
C LEU A 168 59.67 -6.91 15.47
N LEU A 169 58.44 -6.50 15.15
CA LEU A 169 57.28 -6.59 16.02
C LEU A 169 56.96 -8.08 16.32
N THR A 170 56.86 -8.43 17.60
CA THR A 170 56.57 -9.79 18.06
C THR A 170 55.10 -10.00 18.41
N ASN A 171 54.38 -8.92 18.71
CA ASN A 171 53.00 -8.96 19.18
C ASN A 171 51.99 -8.33 18.20
N ILE A 172 52.15 -8.51 16.88
CA ILE A 172 51.30 -7.92 15.81
C ILE A 172 49.78 -8.02 16.07
N GLY A 173 49.32 -9.10 16.70
CA GLY A 173 47.91 -9.34 16.97
C GLY A 173 47.22 -8.27 17.84
N VAL A 174 47.97 -7.51 18.66
CA VAL A 174 47.39 -6.44 19.50
C VAL A 174 46.81 -5.29 18.67
N ILE A 175 47.25 -5.13 17.42
CA ILE A 175 46.74 -4.09 16.50
C ILE A 175 45.24 -4.28 16.21
N LYS A 176 44.73 -5.52 16.28
CA LYS A 176 43.31 -5.83 16.05
C LYS A 176 42.38 -5.12 17.02
N ASP A 177 42.86 -4.83 18.23
CA ASP A 177 42.09 -4.15 19.27
C ASP A 177 41.75 -2.69 18.90
N LEU A 178 42.41 -2.11 17.88
CA LEU A 178 42.10 -0.78 17.34
C LEU A 178 40.86 -0.73 16.44
N PHE A 179 40.37 -1.89 15.99
CA PHE A 179 39.32 -1.97 14.97
C PHE A 179 38.02 -2.63 15.46
N PRO A 180 37.48 -2.28 16.65
CA PRO A 180 36.21 -2.87 17.10
C PRO A 180 35.06 -2.56 16.13
N TYR A 181 35.13 -1.41 15.43
CA TYR A 181 34.16 -1.01 14.41
C TYR A 181 34.19 -1.85 13.14
N ALA A 182 35.21 -2.68 12.92
CA ALA A 182 35.24 -3.58 11.74
C ALA A 182 34.03 -4.52 11.70
N SER A 183 33.41 -4.77 12.87
CA SER A 183 32.19 -5.57 13.03
C SER A 183 30.91 -4.75 13.26
N ALA A 184 31.00 -3.43 13.31
CA ALA A 184 29.85 -2.56 13.56
C ALA A 184 28.87 -2.55 12.38
N ASP A 185 27.58 -2.57 12.67
CA ASP A 185 26.52 -2.48 11.68
C ASP A 185 25.75 -1.17 11.88
N PHE A 186 25.51 -0.46 10.79
CA PHE A 186 24.84 0.83 10.76
C PHE A 186 23.57 0.68 9.95
N ASN A 187 22.49 1.29 10.44
CA ASN A 187 21.19 1.18 9.81
C ASN A 187 21.09 2.15 8.61
N PHE A 188 21.37 1.62 7.42
CA PHE A 188 21.18 2.32 6.16
C PHE A 188 19.86 1.92 5.52
N ALA A 189 19.17 2.90 4.95
CA ALA A 189 17.98 2.62 4.15
C ALA A 189 18.34 1.75 2.94
N GLU A 190 17.56 0.70 2.73
CA GLU A 190 17.55 -0.07 1.50
C GLU A 190 17.00 0.77 0.33
N SER A 191 16.96 0.18 -0.86
CA SER A 191 16.35 0.84 -2.02
C SER A 191 14.86 1.09 -1.76
N LEU A 192 14.33 2.24 -2.15
CA LEU A 192 12.97 2.68 -1.78
C LEU A 192 11.88 1.67 -2.19
N ASP A 193 12.04 0.99 -3.32
CA ASP A 193 11.12 -0.05 -3.80
C ASP A 193 10.99 -1.25 -2.84
N THR A 194 11.98 -1.51 -1.99
CA THR A 194 11.92 -2.57 -0.98
C THR A 194 10.94 -2.27 0.15
N TYR A 195 10.62 -1.00 0.37
CA TYR A 195 9.71 -0.54 1.42
C TYR A 195 8.28 -0.32 0.92
N ILE A 196 7.97 -0.68 -0.33
CA ILE A 196 6.66 -0.44 -0.93
C ILE A 196 5.91 -1.77 -1.15
N GLY A 197 4.67 -1.81 -0.70
CA GLY A 197 3.72 -2.88 -0.96
C GLY A 197 3.11 -2.82 -2.36
N GLU A 198 2.16 -3.71 -2.63
CA GLU A 198 1.45 -3.72 -3.92
C GLU A 198 0.61 -2.44 -4.11
N LEU A 199 0.49 -2.00 -5.36
CA LEU A 199 -0.43 -0.91 -5.72
C LEU A 199 -1.87 -1.44 -5.64
N THR A 200 -2.68 -0.77 -4.83
CA THR A 200 -4.10 -1.06 -4.64
C THR A 200 -4.95 0.04 -5.26
N PHE A 201 -6.16 -0.33 -5.70
CA PHE A 201 -7.13 0.59 -6.30
C PHE A 201 -8.36 0.69 -5.41
N SER A 202 -8.95 1.88 -5.34
CA SER A 202 -10.10 2.21 -4.49
C SER A 202 -11.00 3.27 -5.11
N GLY A 203 -12.09 3.63 -4.45
CA GLY A 203 -12.99 4.69 -4.90
C GLY A 203 -14.37 4.18 -5.33
N GLU A 204 -15.22 5.13 -5.71
CA GLU A 204 -16.57 4.82 -6.16
C GLU A 204 -16.54 4.02 -7.47
N ARG A 205 -17.53 3.14 -7.66
CA ARG A 205 -17.69 2.30 -8.86
C ARG A 205 -16.55 1.30 -9.14
N TYR A 206 -15.59 1.15 -8.23
CA TYR A 206 -14.56 0.12 -8.33
C TYR A 206 -15.09 -1.25 -7.88
N ASP A 207 -15.01 -2.24 -8.77
CA ASP A 207 -15.21 -3.65 -8.45
C ASP A 207 -13.85 -4.32 -8.18
N ASN A 208 -13.61 -4.70 -6.93
CA ASN A 208 -12.35 -5.36 -6.53
C ASN A 208 -12.22 -6.81 -7.03
N LEU A 209 -13.32 -7.51 -7.32
CA LEU A 209 -13.27 -8.87 -7.88
C LEU A 209 -12.88 -8.84 -9.35
N GLU A 210 -13.44 -7.90 -10.11
CA GLU A 210 -13.19 -7.74 -11.55
C GLU A 210 -12.01 -6.80 -11.85
N ARG A 211 -11.52 -6.07 -10.84
CA ARG A 211 -10.51 -5.00 -10.97
C ARG A 211 -10.90 -4.00 -12.06
N THR A 212 -12.14 -3.55 -12.01
CA THR A 212 -12.74 -2.71 -13.05
C THR A 212 -13.49 -1.54 -12.41
N TYR A 213 -13.36 -0.35 -12.99
CA TYR A 213 -14.25 0.78 -12.72
C TYR A 213 -15.35 0.84 -13.76
N ARG A 214 -16.58 1.13 -13.33
CA ARG A 214 -17.73 1.31 -14.22
C ARG A 214 -18.30 2.73 -14.14
N ASP A 215 -18.39 3.43 -15.27
CA ASP A 215 -18.91 4.80 -15.32
C ASP A 215 -18.20 5.74 -14.31
N THR A 216 -16.88 5.59 -14.14
CA THR A 216 -16.10 6.38 -13.19
C THR A 216 -15.54 7.66 -13.82
N THR A 217 -15.40 8.71 -13.01
CA THR A 217 -14.72 9.95 -13.39
C THR A 217 -13.27 10.01 -12.91
N TYR A 218 -12.84 9.09 -12.05
CA TYR A 218 -11.48 9.01 -11.54
C TYR A 218 -11.04 7.58 -11.20
N ILE A 219 -9.72 7.37 -11.10
CA ILE A 219 -9.04 6.17 -10.60
C ILE A 219 -8.28 6.59 -9.35
N ASP A 220 -8.55 5.97 -8.21
CA ASP A 220 -7.83 6.23 -6.97
C ASP A 220 -6.92 5.04 -6.64
N CYS A 221 -5.67 5.32 -6.29
CA CYS A 221 -4.68 4.29 -6.05
C CYS A 221 -3.74 4.64 -4.89
N ALA A 222 -3.31 3.60 -4.18
CA ALA A 222 -2.35 3.74 -3.09
C ALA A 222 -1.49 2.48 -2.94
N ALA A 223 -0.24 2.67 -2.54
CA ALA A 223 0.67 1.62 -2.14
C ALA A 223 1.05 1.79 -0.67
N GLN A 224 1.07 0.69 0.07
CA GLN A 224 1.43 0.70 1.49
C GLN A 224 2.94 0.89 1.66
N VAL A 225 3.34 1.77 2.57
CA VAL A 225 4.73 1.90 3.01
C VAL A 225 5.00 0.93 4.17
N LEU A 226 6.06 0.13 4.05
CA LEU A 226 6.39 -0.98 4.94
C LEU A 226 7.62 -0.68 5.79
N GLY A 227 7.62 -1.19 7.02
CA GLY A 227 8.78 -1.20 7.92
C GLY A 227 9.41 0.19 8.09
N ASP A 228 10.74 0.24 7.96
CA ASP A 228 11.55 1.44 8.17
C ASP A 228 11.27 2.55 7.15
N GLY A 229 10.65 2.22 6.00
CA GLY A 229 10.20 3.20 5.01
C GLY A 229 9.22 4.23 5.58
N GLN A 230 8.49 3.89 6.65
CA GLN A 230 7.56 4.81 7.33
C GLN A 230 8.30 5.91 8.12
N SER A 231 9.62 5.85 8.23
CA SER A 231 10.46 6.90 8.83
C SER A 231 11.13 7.79 7.77
N LEU A 232 10.88 7.53 6.49
CA LEU A 232 11.49 8.24 5.37
C LEU A 232 10.61 9.37 4.85
N THR A 233 11.25 10.32 4.15
CA THR A 233 10.57 11.24 3.25
C THR A 233 10.49 10.59 1.86
N TRP A 234 9.31 10.64 1.27
CA TRP A 234 8.99 10.06 -0.03
C TRP A 234 8.73 11.17 -1.03
N ASP A 235 9.52 11.18 -2.11
CA ASP A 235 9.33 12.08 -3.24
C ASP A 235 8.95 11.24 -4.47
N TYR A 236 7.71 11.35 -4.93
CA TYR A 236 7.14 10.50 -5.98
C TYR A 236 6.17 11.24 -6.90
N ARG A 237 5.83 10.62 -8.04
CA ARG A 237 4.83 11.06 -9.01
C ARG A 237 3.88 9.91 -9.34
N LEU A 238 2.63 10.22 -9.59
CA LEU A 238 1.66 9.31 -10.20
C LEU A 238 1.80 9.40 -11.71
N LYS A 239 1.90 8.27 -12.39
CA LYS A 239 1.95 8.19 -13.85
C LYS A 239 0.89 7.22 -14.36
N VAL A 240 0.15 7.64 -15.38
CA VAL A 240 -0.96 6.87 -15.95
C VAL A 240 -0.77 6.71 -17.46
N GLU A 241 -0.80 5.47 -17.92
CA GLU A 241 -0.63 5.09 -19.31
C GLU A 241 -1.85 4.33 -19.85
N VAL A 242 -2.23 4.61 -21.09
CA VAL A 242 -3.26 3.86 -21.84
C VAL A 242 -2.69 3.46 -23.19
N GLY A 243 -2.72 2.16 -23.50
CA GLY A 243 -2.13 1.64 -24.74
C GLY A 243 -0.62 1.89 -24.88
N GLY A 244 0.09 2.10 -23.76
CA GLY A 244 1.53 2.42 -23.72
C GLY A 244 1.87 3.89 -23.99
N GLU A 245 0.88 4.78 -24.05
CA GLU A 245 1.06 6.24 -24.10
C GLU A 245 0.77 6.84 -22.73
N VAL A 246 1.67 7.70 -22.24
CA VAL A 246 1.47 8.46 -20.99
C VAL A 246 0.42 9.53 -21.24
N ILE A 247 -0.72 9.40 -20.58
CA ILE A 247 -1.83 10.37 -20.69
C ILE A 247 -1.86 11.33 -19.51
N TYR A 248 -1.19 10.99 -18.41
CA TYR A 248 -1.10 11.82 -17.22
C TYR A 248 0.16 11.52 -16.41
N GLU A 249 0.73 12.57 -15.84
CA GLU A 249 1.82 12.54 -14.88
C GLU A 249 1.57 13.66 -13.86
N SER A 250 1.51 13.32 -12.58
CA SER A 250 1.29 14.32 -11.52
C SER A 250 2.55 15.13 -11.23
N ASP A 251 2.36 16.23 -10.50
CA ASP A 251 3.48 16.99 -9.94
C ASP A 251 4.27 16.16 -8.91
N LEU A 252 5.47 16.63 -8.52
CA LEU A 252 6.25 15.92 -7.51
C LEU A 252 5.56 16.06 -6.15
N ILE A 253 5.15 14.93 -5.59
CA ILE A 253 4.53 14.80 -4.27
C ILE A 253 5.64 14.50 -3.27
N SER A 254 5.65 15.23 -2.15
CA SER A 254 6.62 15.04 -1.07
C SER A 254 5.90 14.81 0.25
N GLU A 255 6.05 13.61 0.81
CA GLU A 255 5.39 13.19 2.05
C GLU A 255 6.40 12.68 3.07
N SER A 256 6.25 13.10 4.33
CA SER A 256 7.14 12.68 5.42
C SER A 256 6.44 11.68 6.33
N ASN A 257 7.08 10.53 6.53
CA ASN A 257 6.57 9.41 7.34
C ASN A 257 5.17 8.89 6.92
N PRO A 258 4.90 8.68 5.62
CA PRO A 258 3.61 8.17 5.17
C PRO A 258 3.41 6.69 5.54
N ILE A 259 2.15 6.31 5.80
CA ILE A 259 1.72 4.90 5.89
C ILE A 259 1.33 4.36 4.51
N TYR A 260 0.86 5.25 3.64
CA TYR A 260 0.53 4.99 2.25
C TYR A 260 1.03 6.16 1.42
N ILE A 261 1.49 5.85 0.21
CA ILE A 261 1.74 6.82 -0.86
C ILE A 261 0.76 6.52 -1.99
N GLY A 262 0.28 7.54 -2.70
CA GLY A 262 -0.77 7.36 -3.69
C GLY A 262 -1.48 8.66 -4.03
N GLU A 263 -2.20 8.64 -5.14
CA GLU A 263 -2.96 9.79 -5.63
C GLU A 263 -4.07 9.30 -6.56
N SER A 264 -5.01 10.19 -6.89
CA SER A 264 -6.07 9.93 -7.85
C SER A 264 -5.71 10.49 -9.24
N TYR A 265 -6.25 9.85 -10.29
CA TYR A 265 -6.23 10.33 -11.66
C TYR A 265 -7.67 10.54 -12.19
N PRO A 266 -8.03 11.72 -12.72
CA PRO A 266 -7.25 12.96 -12.66
C PRO A 266 -7.05 13.42 -11.22
N ASP A 267 -6.20 14.43 -11.03
CA ASP A 267 -6.00 15.09 -9.73
C ASP A 267 -7.36 15.42 -9.11
N ALA A 268 -7.49 15.27 -7.79
CA ALA A 268 -8.73 15.52 -7.05
C ALA A 268 -9.30 16.93 -7.31
N ASP A 269 -8.44 17.92 -7.54
CA ASP A 269 -8.84 19.30 -7.86
C ASP A 269 -9.34 19.47 -9.31
N ASP A 270 -9.05 18.50 -10.19
CA ASP A 270 -9.39 18.49 -11.62
C ASP A 270 -10.49 17.45 -11.96
N ILE A 271 -11.07 16.77 -10.98
CA ILE A 271 -12.18 15.84 -11.21
C ILE A 271 -13.37 16.60 -11.78
N THR A 272 -13.82 16.18 -12.96
CA THR A 272 -15.02 16.70 -13.63
C THR A 272 -16.13 15.65 -13.62
N ASP A 273 -17.33 16.04 -14.06
CA ASP A 273 -18.44 15.09 -14.28
C ASP A 273 -18.24 14.22 -15.55
N GLU A 274 -17.13 14.37 -16.28
CA GLU A 274 -16.82 13.58 -17.48
C GLU A 274 -16.28 12.19 -17.10
N ILE A 275 -16.92 11.14 -17.61
CA ILE A 275 -16.52 9.75 -17.38
C ILE A 275 -15.23 9.45 -18.15
N LEU A 276 -14.33 8.69 -17.51
CA LEU A 276 -13.08 8.26 -18.13
C LEU A 276 -13.33 7.32 -19.32
N PRO A 277 -12.60 7.46 -20.44
CA PRO A 277 -12.72 6.58 -21.60
C PRO A 277 -12.56 5.08 -21.28
N ASP A 278 -13.22 4.23 -22.07
CA ASP A 278 -13.00 2.78 -22.00
C ASP A 278 -11.54 2.43 -22.30
N GLY A 279 -10.96 1.57 -21.48
CA GLY A 279 -9.59 1.12 -21.70
C GLY A 279 -8.96 0.38 -20.54
N GLU A 280 -7.78 -0.18 -20.80
CA GLU A 280 -6.88 -0.69 -19.76
C GLU A 280 -5.87 0.42 -19.42
N TYR A 281 -5.88 0.82 -18.16
CA TYR A 281 -5.02 1.84 -17.59
C TYR A 281 -3.90 1.17 -16.81
N THR A 282 -2.66 1.55 -17.11
CA THR A 282 -1.48 1.19 -16.30
C THR A 282 -1.13 2.37 -15.42
N VAL A 283 -1.09 2.15 -14.11
CA VAL A 283 -0.78 3.16 -13.12
C VAL A 283 0.54 2.80 -12.45
N SER A 284 1.46 3.76 -12.33
CA SER A 284 2.72 3.61 -11.60
C SER A 284 2.99 4.78 -10.66
N LEU A 285 3.61 4.47 -9.52
CA LEU A 285 4.22 5.46 -8.63
C LEU A 285 5.73 5.42 -8.88
N GLU A 286 6.32 6.57 -9.24
CA GLU A 286 7.73 6.67 -9.65
C GLU A 286 8.45 7.78 -8.89
N THR A 287 9.73 7.58 -8.54
CA THR A 287 10.55 8.66 -7.96
C THR A 287 10.97 9.66 -9.04
N GLU A 288 11.47 10.84 -8.64
CA GLU A 288 12.03 11.83 -9.59
C GLU A 288 13.15 11.24 -10.47
N GLY A 289 13.87 10.22 -9.98
CA GLY A 289 14.91 9.51 -10.73
C GLY A 289 14.40 8.43 -11.69
N GLY A 290 13.09 8.19 -11.77
CA GLY A 290 12.47 7.16 -12.60
C GLY A 290 12.52 5.74 -12.02
N LEU A 291 12.78 5.60 -10.70
CA LEU A 291 12.62 4.30 -10.03
C LEU A 291 11.12 4.05 -9.84
N VAL A 292 10.62 2.96 -10.41
CA VAL A 292 9.24 2.50 -10.19
C VAL A 292 9.12 1.92 -8.79
N LEU A 293 8.29 2.55 -7.96
CA LEU A 293 8.02 2.12 -6.59
C LEU A 293 6.93 1.06 -6.55
N ALA A 294 5.83 1.28 -7.28
CA ALA A 294 4.73 0.34 -7.43
C ALA A 294 4.06 0.54 -8.79
N SER A 295 3.43 -0.51 -9.32
CA SER A 295 2.63 -0.43 -10.54
C SER A 295 1.52 -1.47 -10.56
N GLY A 296 0.40 -1.12 -11.20
CA GLY A 296 -0.74 -2.01 -11.38
C GLY A 296 -1.58 -1.60 -12.58
N THR A 297 -2.46 -2.51 -13.02
CA THR A 297 -3.42 -2.25 -14.09
C THR A 297 -4.86 -2.32 -13.57
N VAL A 298 -5.73 -1.53 -14.21
CA VAL A 298 -7.18 -1.49 -13.97
C VAL A 298 -7.91 -1.25 -15.29
N THR A 299 -9.12 -1.78 -15.43
CA THR A 299 -9.97 -1.54 -16.59
C THR A 299 -11.04 -0.50 -16.27
N VAL A 300 -11.34 0.40 -17.22
CA VAL A 300 -12.49 1.30 -17.17
C VAL A 300 -13.48 0.88 -18.25
N THR A 301 -14.75 0.79 -17.87
CA THR A 301 -15.86 0.46 -18.78
C THR A 301 -17.03 1.43 -18.60
N HIS A 302 -17.70 1.80 -19.69
CA HIS A 302 -19.00 2.45 -19.66
C HIS A 302 -20.13 1.42 -19.64
N THR A 303 -21.23 1.75 -18.98
CA THR A 303 -22.49 1.03 -19.18
C THR A 303 -22.98 1.32 -20.60
N GLU A 304 -23.20 0.26 -21.39
CA GLU A 304 -23.77 0.42 -22.72
C GLU A 304 -25.16 1.08 -22.58
N GLU A 305 -25.36 2.24 -23.21
CA GLU A 305 -26.70 2.80 -23.39
C GLU A 305 -27.49 1.80 -24.22
N THR A 306 -28.39 1.06 -23.59
CA THR A 306 -29.46 0.39 -24.31
C THR A 306 -30.32 1.48 -24.90
N GLU A 307 -30.33 1.61 -26.24
CA GLU A 307 -31.27 2.47 -26.95
C GLU A 307 -32.66 2.30 -26.33
N PRO A 308 -33.38 3.39 -25.99
CA PRO A 308 -34.70 3.28 -25.41
C PRO A 308 -35.57 2.49 -26.37
N VAL A 309 -35.84 1.24 -26.03
CA VAL A 309 -36.74 0.41 -26.82
C VAL A 309 -38.11 1.05 -26.62
N ASN A 310 -38.69 1.55 -27.71
CA ASN A 310 -40.07 2.02 -27.70
C ASN A 310 -40.97 0.79 -27.52
N TYR A 311 -41.27 0.42 -26.28
CA TYR A 311 -42.17 -0.68 -25.96
C TYR A 311 -43.62 -0.21 -26.15
N GLU A 312 -44.01 -0.04 -27.42
CA GLU A 312 -45.44 0.01 -27.78
C GLU A 312 -46.12 -1.28 -27.29
N TYR A 313 -47.42 -1.19 -26.97
CA TYR A 313 -48.21 -2.32 -26.50
C TYR A 313 -48.00 -3.58 -27.34
N TYR A 314 -47.60 -4.66 -26.68
CA TYR A 314 -47.29 -5.93 -27.32
C TYR A 314 -48.26 -7.03 -26.84
N CYS A 315 -49.27 -7.36 -27.65
CA CYS A 315 -50.05 -8.58 -27.39
C CYS A 315 -49.34 -9.80 -27.98
N PRO A 316 -48.84 -10.74 -27.15
CA PRO A 316 -48.26 -11.97 -27.66
C PRO A 316 -49.35 -12.90 -28.19
N GLU A 317 -49.04 -13.70 -29.22
CA GLU A 317 -49.87 -14.86 -29.57
C GLU A 317 -49.51 -16.04 -28.65
N GLY A 318 -50.52 -16.80 -28.20
CA GLY A 318 -50.33 -18.06 -27.47
C GLY A 318 -50.58 -17.96 -25.97
N ASN A 319 -49.92 -18.84 -25.20
CA ASN A 319 -50.05 -18.94 -23.74
C ASN A 319 -48.74 -18.61 -22.99
N SER A 320 -47.71 -18.16 -23.69
CA SER A 320 -46.46 -17.69 -23.08
C SER A 320 -45.79 -16.59 -23.89
N THR A 321 -45.07 -15.69 -23.24
CA THR A 321 -44.28 -14.62 -23.89
C THR A 321 -43.05 -14.24 -23.08
N ILE A 322 -42.01 -13.76 -23.74
CA ILE A 322 -40.87 -13.13 -23.07
C ILE A 322 -41.16 -11.63 -22.92
N LEU A 323 -40.99 -11.10 -21.71
CA LEU A 323 -41.09 -9.66 -21.48
C LEU A 323 -39.97 -8.95 -22.26
N PRO A 324 -40.30 -8.00 -23.14
CA PRO A 324 -39.32 -7.34 -24.00
C PRO A 324 -38.12 -6.77 -23.24
N GLY A 325 -36.91 -6.92 -23.79
CA GLY A 325 -35.66 -6.47 -23.15
C GLY A 325 -35.22 -7.30 -21.94
N THR A 326 -35.93 -8.39 -21.62
CA THR A 326 -35.59 -9.28 -20.49
C THR A 326 -35.57 -10.74 -20.93
N SER A 327 -35.20 -11.61 -20.00
CA SER A 327 -35.26 -13.07 -20.08
C SER A 327 -36.45 -13.65 -19.30
N TYR A 328 -37.32 -12.80 -18.75
CA TYR A 328 -38.50 -13.25 -18.02
C TYR A 328 -39.57 -13.75 -19.01
N ASN A 329 -39.88 -15.04 -18.94
CA ASN A 329 -40.98 -15.66 -19.67
C ASN A 329 -42.21 -15.76 -18.78
N VAL A 330 -43.28 -15.10 -19.20
CA VAL A 330 -44.61 -15.17 -18.59
C VAL A 330 -45.39 -16.27 -19.28
N THR A 331 -45.84 -17.26 -18.54
CA THR A 331 -46.69 -18.37 -19.01
C THR A 331 -48.02 -18.31 -18.28
N LEU A 332 -49.12 -18.23 -19.03
CA LEU A 332 -50.47 -18.13 -18.51
C LEU A 332 -50.99 -19.50 -18.02
N ASP A 333 -51.77 -19.48 -16.94
CA ASP A 333 -52.51 -20.66 -16.48
C ASP A 333 -53.69 -20.99 -17.41
N ASP A 334 -54.18 -22.23 -17.32
CA ASP A 334 -55.35 -22.70 -18.05
C ASP A 334 -56.57 -21.80 -17.76
N GLY A 335 -57.09 -21.15 -18.80
CA GLY A 335 -58.26 -20.27 -18.73
C GLY A 335 -57.95 -18.78 -18.88
N LEU A 336 -56.68 -18.38 -18.77
CA LEU A 336 -56.23 -17.03 -19.10
C LEU A 336 -55.82 -16.93 -20.57
N GLU A 337 -56.09 -15.78 -21.18
CA GLU A 337 -55.73 -15.47 -22.56
C GLU A 337 -55.11 -14.07 -22.63
N PHE A 338 -54.02 -13.92 -23.39
CA PHE A 338 -53.51 -12.59 -23.72
C PHE A 338 -54.59 -11.79 -24.48
N ARG A 339 -54.72 -10.52 -24.13
CA ARG A 339 -55.67 -9.59 -24.75
C ARG A 339 -54.93 -8.64 -25.67
N ASP A 340 -55.55 -8.27 -26.77
CA ASP A 340 -54.99 -7.27 -27.67
C ASP A 340 -55.42 -5.85 -27.28
N ALA A 341 -54.89 -4.86 -28.00
CA ALA A 341 -55.18 -3.45 -27.75
C ALA A 341 -56.64 -3.08 -28.08
N ASP A 342 -57.38 -3.96 -28.76
CA ASP A 342 -58.78 -3.74 -29.11
C ASP A 342 -59.74 -4.21 -27.99
N TYR A 343 -59.22 -4.89 -26.95
CA TYR A 343 -59.99 -5.32 -25.80
C TYR A 343 -60.43 -4.12 -24.94
N GLU A 344 -61.72 -4.03 -24.60
CA GLU A 344 -62.32 -2.85 -23.96
C GLU A 344 -61.61 -2.44 -22.65
N THR A 345 -61.20 -3.42 -21.84
CA THR A 345 -60.44 -3.17 -20.60
C THR A 345 -59.07 -2.57 -20.91
N VAL A 346 -58.35 -3.11 -21.89
CA VAL A 346 -57.04 -2.60 -22.32
C VAL A 346 -57.17 -1.18 -22.86
N GLN A 347 -58.18 -0.93 -23.70
CA GLN A 347 -58.49 0.42 -24.20
C GLN A 347 -58.78 1.38 -23.05
N GLY A 348 -59.58 0.97 -22.07
CA GLY A 348 -59.87 1.78 -20.89
C GLY A 348 -58.61 2.14 -20.10
N ILE A 349 -57.68 1.20 -19.92
CA ILE A 349 -56.41 1.47 -19.23
C ILE A 349 -55.52 2.40 -20.05
N MET A 350 -55.47 2.22 -21.38
CA MET A 350 -54.73 3.11 -22.28
C MET A 350 -55.30 4.53 -22.32
N GLU A 351 -56.63 4.68 -22.39
CA GLU A 351 -57.32 5.97 -22.49
C GLU A 351 -57.26 6.80 -21.20
N ASN A 352 -57.12 6.17 -20.03
CA ASN A 352 -57.02 6.83 -18.73
C ASN A 352 -55.64 7.48 -18.44
N GLY A 353 -54.80 7.65 -19.46
CA GLY A 353 -53.53 8.36 -19.32
C GLY A 353 -52.31 7.47 -19.09
N ASN A 354 -52.47 6.14 -19.20
CA ASN A 354 -51.39 5.15 -19.18
C ASN A 354 -51.09 4.49 -20.56
N PRO A 355 -51.19 5.19 -21.72
CA PRO A 355 -51.25 4.55 -23.04
C PRO A 355 -49.95 3.90 -23.54
N ASN A 356 -48.79 4.12 -22.90
CA ASN A 356 -47.49 3.77 -23.49
C ASN A 356 -46.64 2.81 -22.65
N HIS A 357 -47.23 2.20 -21.61
CA HIS A 357 -46.44 1.49 -20.62
C HIS A 357 -46.91 0.05 -20.42
N ILE A 358 -48.15 -0.32 -20.76
CA ILE A 358 -48.54 -1.74 -20.72
C ILE A 358 -47.88 -2.46 -21.89
N VAL A 359 -47.11 -3.49 -21.55
CA VAL A 359 -46.42 -4.33 -22.52
C VAL A 359 -47.09 -5.68 -22.67
N VAL A 360 -47.78 -6.20 -21.63
CA VAL A 360 -48.55 -7.45 -21.69
C VAL A 360 -49.82 -7.32 -20.84
N HIS A 361 -50.96 -7.82 -21.32
CA HIS A 361 -52.18 -8.00 -20.53
C HIS A 361 -52.82 -9.35 -20.84
N ALA A 362 -53.29 -10.06 -19.83
CA ALA A 362 -54.03 -11.32 -19.98
C ALA A 362 -55.16 -11.39 -18.96
N ASP A 363 -56.31 -11.98 -19.32
CA ASP A 363 -57.43 -12.22 -18.40
C ASP A 363 -58.23 -13.50 -18.71
N ASP A 364 -59.23 -13.82 -17.88
CA ASP A 364 -60.09 -15.00 -18.00
C ASP A 364 -61.27 -14.89 -19.01
N GLY A 365 -61.52 -13.69 -19.54
CA GLY A 365 -62.57 -13.37 -20.51
C GLY A 365 -64.02 -13.48 -20.02
N LEU A 366 -64.25 -14.00 -18.81
CA LEU A 366 -65.59 -14.22 -18.25
C LEU A 366 -66.03 -13.05 -17.39
N TYR A 367 -65.10 -12.49 -16.62
CA TYR A 367 -65.36 -11.37 -15.71
C TYR A 367 -64.46 -10.17 -15.97
N GLY A 368 -63.31 -10.36 -16.66
CA GLY A 368 -62.34 -9.27 -16.86
C GLY A 368 -61.68 -8.81 -15.55
N ASP A 369 -61.89 -9.57 -14.48
CA ASP A 369 -61.51 -9.25 -13.10
C ASP A 369 -60.32 -10.11 -12.60
N GLU A 370 -59.86 -11.07 -13.41
CA GLU A 370 -58.65 -11.86 -13.17
C GLU A 370 -57.61 -11.58 -14.27
N GLY A 371 -56.84 -10.50 -14.12
CA GLY A 371 -55.77 -10.06 -14.99
C GLY A 371 -54.32 -10.20 -14.48
N PHE A 372 -53.44 -10.58 -15.40
CA PHE A 372 -52.01 -10.30 -15.32
C PHE A 372 -51.69 -9.09 -16.20
N SER A 373 -50.86 -8.16 -15.73
CA SER A 373 -50.27 -7.15 -16.62
C SER A 373 -48.82 -6.80 -16.26
N ALA A 374 -48.03 -6.51 -17.28
CA ALA A 374 -46.68 -5.98 -17.14
C ALA A 374 -46.62 -4.55 -17.69
N GLN A 375 -46.16 -3.61 -16.88
CA GLN A 375 -46.02 -2.19 -17.20
C GLN A 375 -44.55 -1.78 -17.23
N TYR A 376 -44.02 -1.38 -18.39
CA TYR A 376 -42.68 -0.83 -18.53
C TYR A 376 -42.55 0.56 -17.91
N ILE A 377 -41.42 0.83 -17.26
CA ILE A 377 -41.12 2.10 -16.62
C ILE A 377 -39.90 2.74 -17.31
N PRO A 378 -40.11 3.61 -18.32
CA PRO A 378 -39.03 4.15 -19.16
C PRO A 378 -38.01 5.00 -18.42
N ASP A 379 -38.44 5.67 -17.34
CA ASP A 379 -37.60 6.58 -16.57
C ASP A 379 -36.89 5.89 -15.40
N ALA A 380 -36.89 4.55 -15.36
CA ALA A 380 -36.23 3.75 -14.33
C ALA A 380 -35.21 2.78 -14.94
N HIS A 381 -34.01 2.79 -14.38
CA HIS A 381 -32.88 1.92 -14.72
C HIS A 381 -32.62 0.86 -13.64
N SER A 382 -33.20 1.01 -12.45
CA SER A 382 -33.19 -0.01 -11.39
C SER A 382 -34.52 -0.08 -10.64
N VAL A 383 -34.78 -1.19 -9.94
CA VAL A 383 -35.98 -1.27 -9.06
C VAL A 383 -35.95 -0.25 -7.92
N ASP A 384 -34.77 0.21 -7.51
CA ASP A 384 -34.59 1.19 -6.44
C ASP A 384 -34.71 2.64 -6.92
N ASP A 385 -34.89 2.86 -8.23
CA ASP A 385 -35.01 4.20 -8.79
C ASP A 385 -36.27 4.91 -8.28
N PRO A 386 -36.19 6.22 -7.95
CA PRO A 386 -37.33 6.99 -7.49
C PRO A 386 -38.52 6.95 -8.47
N ALA A 387 -38.27 6.84 -9.77
CA ALA A 387 -39.32 6.70 -10.79
C ALA A 387 -40.05 5.36 -10.68
N ALA A 388 -39.32 4.24 -10.51
CA ALA A 388 -39.92 2.91 -10.33
C ALA A 388 -40.78 2.85 -9.07
N GLN A 389 -40.23 3.37 -7.95
CA GLN A 389 -40.94 3.42 -6.67
C GLN A 389 -42.18 4.31 -6.72
N ALA A 390 -42.12 5.44 -7.44
CA ALA A 390 -43.27 6.32 -7.62
C ALA A 390 -44.41 5.63 -8.40
N VAL A 391 -44.10 4.92 -9.48
CA VAL A 391 -45.09 4.18 -10.27
C VAL A 391 -45.72 3.03 -9.47
N LEU A 392 -44.91 2.30 -8.70
CA LEU A 392 -45.39 1.28 -7.77
C LEU A 392 -46.37 1.88 -6.76
N GLN A 393 -45.97 2.96 -6.09
CA GLN A 393 -46.79 3.60 -5.07
C GLN A 393 -48.08 4.20 -5.64
N GLU A 394 -48.04 4.80 -6.83
CA GLU A 394 -49.22 5.32 -7.51
C GLU A 394 -50.26 4.23 -7.78
N ASN A 395 -49.83 3.06 -8.24
CA ASN A 395 -50.71 1.92 -8.49
C ASN A 395 -51.31 1.35 -7.18
N VAL A 396 -50.50 1.24 -6.13
CA VAL A 396 -50.97 0.84 -4.80
C VAL A 396 -52.01 1.82 -4.27
N ASP A 397 -51.73 3.12 -4.34
CA ASP A 397 -52.64 4.19 -3.88
C ASP A 397 -53.94 4.22 -4.69
N HIS A 398 -53.85 4.04 -6.01
CA HIS A 398 -55.02 3.97 -6.90
C HIS A 398 -55.96 2.83 -6.49
N THR A 399 -55.42 1.64 -6.22
CA THR A 399 -56.22 0.50 -5.77
C THR A 399 -56.84 0.71 -4.40
N ILE A 400 -56.10 1.33 -3.47
CA ILE A 400 -56.65 1.70 -2.16
C ILE A 400 -57.80 2.70 -2.31
N GLU A 401 -57.66 3.69 -3.18
CA GLU A 401 -58.70 4.69 -3.45
C GLU A 401 -59.93 4.05 -4.10
N TRP A 402 -59.73 3.17 -5.08
CA TRP A 402 -60.79 2.46 -5.79
C TRP A 402 -61.62 1.58 -4.85
N LEU A 403 -60.97 0.89 -3.92
CA LEU A 403 -61.66 0.15 -2.85
C LEU A 403 -62.46 1.09 -1.94
N GLY A 404 -61.94 2.29 -1.66
CA GLY A 404 -62.63 3.32 -0.90
C GLY A 404 -62.93 2.94 0.56
N GLU A 405 -63.82 3.70 1.21
CA GLU A 405 -64.18 3.52 2.64
C GLU A 405 -65.05 2.27 2.90
N GLY A 406 -65.53 1.59 1.85
CA GLY A 406 -66.45 0.45 1.94
C GLY A 406 -65.81 -0.87 2.38
N PHE A 407 -64.48 -0.97 2.35
CA PHE A 407 -63.72 -2.19 2.71
C PHE A 407 -62.74 -1.89 3.87
N PRO A 408 -63.24 -1.83 5.12
CA PRO A 408 -62.43 -1.44 6.28
C PRO A 408 -61.45 -2.53 6.76
N ASN A 409 -61.57 -3.75 6.25
CA ASN A 409 -60.77 -4.91 6.70
C ASN A 409 -59.61 -5.24 5.77
N ARG A 410 -59.20 -4.31 4.90
CA ARG A 410 -58.11 -4.58 3.95
C ARG A 410 -56.77 -4.78 4.66
N VAL A 411 -55.97 -5.70 4.16
CA VAL A 411 -54.59 -5.95 4.62
C VAL A 411 -53.64 -5.56 3.50
N ILE A 412 -52.64 -4.73 3.83
CA ILE A 412 -51.53 -4.41 2.92
C ILE A 412 -50.28 -5.03 3.52
N GLU A 413 -49.59 -5.86 2.75
CA GLU A 413 -48.34 -6.49 3.19
C GLU A 413 -47.35 -6.59 2.04
N THR A 414 -46.06 -6.56 2.37
CA THR A 414 -44.98 -6.82 1.42
C THR A 414 -44.31 -8.14 1.78
N ARG A 415 -44.06 -8.99 0.79
CA ARG A 415 -43.40 -10.29 0.96
C ARG A 415 -42.31 -10.49 -0.07
N ASP A 416 -41.34 -11.31 0.29
CA ASP A 416 -40.35 -11.82 -0.65
C ASP A 416 -40.94 -12.99 -1.44
N VAL A 417 -40.77 -12.96 -2.77
CA VAL A 417 -41.14 -14.03 -3.70
C VAL A 417 -39.92 -14.40 -4.52
N THR A 418 -39.61 -15.68 -4.59
CA THR A 418 -38.49 -16.18 -5.39
C THR A 418 -38.99 -16.71 -6.73
N ILE A 419 -38.50 -16.15 -7.83
CA ILE A 419 -38.76 -16.60 -9.21
C ILE A 419 -37.42 -17.02 -9.83
N GLY A 420 -37.27 -18.30 -10.15
CA GLY A 420 -35.97 -18.87 -10.50
C GLY A 420 -34.96 -18.69 -9.36
N ASP A 421 -33.87 -18.00 -9.67
CA ASP A 421 -32.71 -17.75 -8.80
C ASP A 421 -32.83 -16.40 -8.05
N GLN A 422 -33.81 -15.59 -8.43
CA GLN A 422 -33.94 -14.20 -8.00
C GLN A 422 -35.09 -14.04 -7.00
N THR A 423 -34.92 -13.14 -6.04
CA THR A 423 -35.93 -12.82 -5.02
C THR A 423 -36.40 -11.39 -5.21
N PHE A 424 -37.72 -11.22 -5.29
CA PHE A 424 -38.41 -9.96 -5.54
C PHE A 424 -39.30 -9.61 -4.35
N GLN A 425 -39.59 -8.32 -4.19
CA GLN A 425 -40.61 -7.87 -3.25
C GLN A 425 -41.94 -7.68 -3.96
N ILE A 426 -42.97 -8.35 -3.47
CA ILE A 426 -44.35 -8.13 -3.91
C ILE A 426 -45.11 -7.40 -2.80
N THR A 427 -45.75 -6.28 -3.14
CA THR A 427 -46.70 -5.58 -2.28
C THR A 427 -48.10 -6.04 -2.64
N MET A 428 -48.80 -6.61 -1.66
CA MET A 428 -50.13 -7.18 -1.83
C MET A 428 -51.18 -6.40 -1.05
N ILE A 429 -52.37 -6.30 -1.61
CA ILE A 429 -53.56 -5.69 -1.01
C ILE A 429 -54.66 -6.75 -1.02
N ASP A 430 -55.08 -7.22 0.15
CA ASP A 430 -56.21 -8.15 0.31
C ASP A 430 -57.43 -7.37 0.77
N GLN A 431 -58.54 -7.48 0.04
CA GLN A 431 -59.81 -6.80 0.35
C GLN A 431 -60.48 -7.38 1.61
N GLY A 432 -60.17 -8.63 1.95
CA GLY A 432 -60.90 -9.44 2.91
C GLY A 432 -62.26 -9.92 2.36
N GLU A 433 -62.92 -10.80 3.10
CA GLU A 433 -64.21 -11.37 2.69
C GLU A 433 -65.27 -10.27 2.52
N SER A 434 -65.71 -10.06 1.28
CA SER A 434 -66.81 -9.16 0.94
C SER A 434 -68.13 -9.66 1.55
N ALA A 435 -69.15 -8.79 1.58
CA ALA A 435 -70.50 -9.17 2.05
C ALA A 435 -71.14 -10.32 1.25
N GLN A 436 -70.59 -10.66 0.08
CA GLN A 436 -71.03 -11.76 -0.78
C GLN A 436 -70.18 -13.03 -0.64
N GLY A 437 -69.18 -13.04 0.25
CA GLY A 437 -68.26 -14.17 0.45
C GLY A 437 -67.15 -14.27 -0.59
N LEU A 438 -67.01 -13.27 -1.47
CA LEU A 438 -65.90 -13.17 -2.41
C LEU A 438 -64.72 -12.47 -1.72
N ASN A 439 -63.52 -13.00 -1.89
CA ASN A 439 -62.29 -12.33 -1.52
C ASN A 439 -61.55 -11.93 -2.80
N TRP A 440 -60.89 -10.78 -2.78
CA TRP A 440 -60.08 -10.29 -3.89
C TRP A 440 -58.77 -9.76 -3.34
N ALA A 441 -57.70 -10.02 -4.07
CA ALA A 441 -56.40 -9.50 -3.74
C ALA A 441 -55.70 -8.98 -5.00
N TRP A 442 -54.82 -8.00 -4.79
CA TRP A 442 -53.95 -7.42 -5.81
C TRP A 442 -52.49 -7.52 -5.38
N GLY A 443 -51.60 -7.80 -6.31
CA GLY A 443 -50.15 -7.92 -6.10
C GLY A 443 -49.39 -7.05 -7.07
N TYR A 444 -48.42 -6.29 -6.55
CA TYR A 444 -47.57 -5.37 -7.29
C TYR A 444 -46.11 -5.71 -7.03
N MET A 445 -45.34 -5.96 -8.09
CA MET A 445 -43.95 -6.38 -7.99
C MET A 445 -43.12 -5.65 -9.03
N LEU A 446 -42.03 -5.00 -8.61
CA LEU A 446 -41.05 -4.47 -9.54
C LEU A 446 -40.06 -5.58 -9.92
N ILE A 447 -39.78 -5.70 -11.21
CA ILE A 447 -38.74 -6.58 -11.73
C ILE A 447 -37.77 -5.77 -12.58
N GLU A 448 -36.50 -6.13 -12.53
CA GLU A 448 -35.43 -5.51 -13.31
C GLU A 448 -34.59 -6.60 -13.98
N GLN A 449 -34.19 -6.34 -15.23
CA GLN A 449 -33.08 -7.03 -15.85
C GLN A 449 -32.44 -6.14 -16.92
N ASN A 450 -31.10 -6.09 -16.94
CA ASN A 450 -30.33 -5.33 -17.94
C ASN A 450 -30.77 -3.86 -18.05
N GLY A 451 -31.07 -3.21 -16.91
CA GLY A 451 -31.52 -1.81 -16.88
C GLY A 451 -32.95 -1.59 -17.35
N VAL A 452 -33.71 -2.64 -17.65
CA VAL A 452 -35.13 -2.58 -18.04
C VAL A 452 -35.99 -2.91 -16.84
N VAL A 453 -36.85 -1.96 -16.44
CA VAL A 453 -37.70 -2.09 -15.25
C VAL A 453 -39.17 -2.22 -15.64
N TYR A 454 -39.84 -3.21 -15.04
CA TYR A 454 -41.28 -3.42 -15.16
C TYR A 454 -41.97 -3.42 -13.79
N LEU A 455 -43.18 -2.87 -13.74
CA LEU A 455 -44.17 -3.17 -12.71
C LEU A 455 -45.05 -4.33 -13.19
N ILE A 456 -45.02 -5.42 -12.46
CA ILE A 456 -45.94 -6.55 -12.62
C ILE A 456 -47.14 -6.33 -11.70
N TYR A 457 -48.33 -6.42 -12.29
CA TYR A 457 -49.61 -6.44 -11.60
C TYR A 457 -50.27 -7.80 -11.78
N ILE A 458 -50.75 -8.35 -10.66
CA ILE A 458 -51.44 -9.63 -10.59
C ILE A 458 -52.68 -9.42 -9.72
N ASP A 459 -53.84 -9.86 -10.16
CA ASP A 459 -55.00 -9.99 -9.29
C ASP A 459 -55.37 -11.47 -9.06
N GLY A 460 -56.15 -11.69 -8.02
CA GLY A 460 -56.61 -13.03 -7.68
C GLY A 460 -57.71 -13.04 -6.65
N CYS A 461 -58.27 -14.23 -6.43
CA CYS A 461 -59.35 -14.45 -5.48
C CYS A 461 -58.87 -14.39 -4.01
N ASN A 462 -57.57 -14.36 -3.74
CA ASN A 462 -56.95 -14.17 -2.42
C ASN A 462 -55.42 -14.09 -2.55
N ILE A 463 -54.72 -13.87 -1.44
CA ILE A 463 -53.26 -13.82 -1.39
C ILE A 463 -52.60 -15.14 -1.83
N ASP A 464 -53.15 -16.29 -1.46
CA ASP A 464 -52.57 -17.59 -1.86
C ASP A 464 -52.68 -17.80 -3.38
N ASP A 465 -53.74 -17.28 -4.00
CA ASP A 465 -53.93 -17.28 -5.45
C ASP A 465 -52.90 -16.38 -6.15
N ILE A 466 -52.65 -15.16 -5.65
CA ILE A 466 -51.56 -14.30 -6.17
C ILE A 466 -50.22 -15.03 -6.10
N MET A 467 -49.91 -15.67 -4.97
CA MET A 467 -48.66 -16.40 -4.79
C MET A 467 -48.56 -17.57 -5.77
N LEU A 468 -49.65 -18.27 -6.07
CA LEU A 468 -49.67 -19.29 -7.12
C LEU A 468 -49.38 -18.68 -8.50
N LYS A 469 -50.06 -17.58 -8.83
CA LYS A 469 -49.94 -16.85 -10.10
C LYS A 469 -48.57 -16.21 -10.29
N THR A 470 -47.81 -15.88 -9.24
CA THR A 470 -46.39 -15.45 -9.40
C THR A 470 -45.53 -16.54 -10.05
N GLY A 471 -45.92 -17.82 -9.95
CA GLY A 471 -45.30 -18.94 -10.65
C GLY A 471 -45.51 -18.94 -12.17
N MET A 472 -46.37 -18.06 -12.70
CA MET A 472 -46.50 -17.80 -14.14
C MET A 472 -45.24 -17.16 -14.72
N ILE A 473 -44.45 -16.46 -13.89
CA ILE A 473 -43.20 -15.85 -14.33
C ILE A 473 -42.07 -16.86 -14.12
N THR A 474 -41.30 -17.10 -15.16
CA THR A 474 -40.13 -17.98 -15.14
C THR A 474 -38.96 -17.25 -15.78
N VAL A 475 -37.74 -17.42 -15.24
CA VAL A 475 -36.52 -16.93 -15.89
C VAL A 475 -36.12 -17.97 -16.93
N VAL A 476 -36.01 -17.57 -18.19
CA VAL A 476 -35.44 -18.43 -19.23
C VAL A 476 -33.96 -18.15 -19.30
N GLU A 477 -33.12 -19.19 -19.26
CA GLU A 477 -31.72 -19.03 -19.66
C GLU A 477 -31.68 -18.62 -21.14
N SER A 478 -31.65 -17.32 -21.41
CA SER A 478 -31.41 -16.82 -22.76
C SER A 478 -29.94 -17.02 -23.09
N ASP A 479 -29.64 -17.79 -24.15
CA ASP A 479 -28.34 -17.71 -24.82
C ASP A 479 -28.16 -16.23 -25.22
N PRO A 480 -27.11 -15.52 -24.78
CA PRO A 480 -26.93 -14.08 -25.00
C PRO A 480 -26.65 -13.70 -26.48
N ARG A 481 -27.11 -14.51 -27.44
CA ARG A 481 -26.86 -14.39 -28.89
C ARG A 481 -28.14 -14.32 -29.73
N ILE A 482 -29.29 -14.03 -29.13
CA ILE A 482 -30.56 -13.81 -29.87
C ILE A 482 -30.99 -12.36 -29.72
#